data_AF-A0A3C1KN22-F1
#
_entry.id   AF-A0A3C1KN22-F1
#
_cell.length_a   1.000
_cell.length_b   1.000
_cell.length_c   1.000
_cell.angle_alpha   90.00
_cell.angle_beta   90.00
_cell.angle_gamma   90.00
#
_symmetry.space_group_name_H-M   'P 1'
#
loop_
_entity.id
_entity.type
_entity.pdbx_description
1 polymer ?
#
loop_
_entity_poly.entity_id
_entity_poly.type
_entity_poly.pdbx_seq_one_letter_code
_entity_poly.pdbx_strand_id
1 'polypeptide(L)'
;LGINRSLWVFGVVQLLSILGFAVLAGSGPLLWLLAVVIAFEYLGVGMGTAAFTAFIARETSRMYAATQFALFTAIAALPRTFANASTGVIVEAVGWQPFFLLCTLLAVPGMLLLLWVAPWREASV
;
A
#
# COMPACT_ATOMS: atom_id res chain seq x y z
N LEU A 1 14.98 -4.57 10.50
CA LEU A 1 13.88 -3.64 10.89
C LEU A 1 12.82 -4.45 11.63
N GLY A 2 12.25 -3.92 12.72
CA GLY A 2 11.07 -4.54 13.35
C GLY A 2 9.83 -4.35 12.47
N ILE A 3 8.80 -5.20 12.65
CA ILE A 3 7.58 -5.22 11.81
C ILE A 3 6.93 -3.83 11.71
N ASN A 4 6.77 -3.12 12.83
CA ASN A 4 6.16 -1.78 12.84
C ASN A 4 6.96 -0.79 11.98
N ARG A 5 8.29 -0.75 12.14
CA ARG A 5 9.15 0.16 11.35
C ARG A 5 9.13 -0.20 9.87
N SER A 6 9.07 -1.48 9.53
CA SER A 6 8.95 -1.94 8.15
C SER A 6 7.64 -1.46 7.50
N LEU A 7 6.51 -1.51 8.20
CA LEU A 7 5.23 -0.99 7.70
C LEU A 7 5.31 0.50 7.36
N TRP A 8 5.93 1.29 8.24
CA TRP A 8 6.12 2.72 8.01
C TRP A 8 7.04 3.00 6.82
N VAL A 9 8.24 2.40 6.77
CA VAL A 9 9.20 2.64 5.68
C VAL A 9 8.61 2.22 4.34
N PHE A 10 8.04 1.02 4.26
CA PHE A 10 7.50 0.50 3.01
C PHE A 10 6.20 1.19 2.60
N GLY A 11 5.40 1.66 3.57
CA GLY A 11 4.25 2.51 3.28
C GLY A 11 4.63 3.86 2.68
N VAL A 12 5.72 4.48 3.15
CA VAL A 12 6.28 5.70 2.52
C VAL A 12 6.79 5.41 1.11
N VAL A 13 7.50 4.29 0.91
CA VAL A 13 7.95 3.87 -0.43
C VAL A 13 6.76 3.70 -1.38
N GLN A 14 5.68 3.08 -0.91
CA GLN A 14 4.45 2.92 -1.69
C GLN A 14 3.80 4.27 -2.04
N LEU A 15 3.74 5.21 -1.09
CA LEU A 15 3.25 6.58 -1.33
C LEU A 15 4.06 7.30 -2.42
N LEU A 16 5.39 7.21 -2.35
CA LEU A 16 6.27 7.79 -3.36
C LEU A 16 6.07 7.16 -4.74
N SER A 17 5.75 5.87 -4.78
CA SER A 17 5.50 5.17 -6.03
C SER A 17 4.22 5.65 -6.72
N ILE A 18 3.14 5.85 -5.96
CA ILE A 18 1.88 6.43 -6.46
C ILE A 18 2.12 7.84 -7.03
N LEU A 19 2.94 8.66 -6.36
CA LEU A 19 3.35 9.97 -6.88
C LEU A 19 4.14 9.85 -8.19
N GLY A 20 4.98 8.83 -8.34
CA GLY A 20 5.65 8.50 -9.59
C GLY A 20 4.67 8.28 -10.75
N PHE A 21 3.55 7.60 -10.51
CA PHE A 21 2.48 7.45 -11.51
C PHE A 21 1.75 8.76 -11.81
N ALA A 22 1.55 9.64 -10.83
CA ALA A 22 0.97 10.96 -11.08
C ALA A 22 1.86 11.80 -12.01
N VAL A 23 3.18 11.76 -11.82
CA VAL A 23 4.16 12.42 -12.69
C VAL A 23 4.16 11.80 -14.09
N LEU A 24 4.13 10.47 -14.18
CA LEU A 24 4.07 9.74 -15.44
C LEU A 24 2.79 10.07 -16.22
N ALA A 25 1.64 10.17 -15.56
CA ALA A 25 0.36 10.50 -16.19
C ALA A 25 0.29 11.94 -16.73
N GLY A 26 1.01 12.87 -16.11
CA GLY A 26 1.16 14.24 -16.63
C GLY A 26 2.28 14.39 -17.66
N SER A 27 3.12 13.37 -17.81
CA SER A 27 4.19 13.34 -18.80
C SER A 27 3.69 12.72 -20.10
N GLY A 28 4.25 13.15 -21.24
CA GLY A 28 4.01 12.46 -22.52
C GLY A 28 4.53 11.02 -22.52
N PRO A 29 4.44 10.31 -23.66
CA PRO A 29 4.86 8.91 -23.75
C PRO A 29 6.39 8.74 -23.63
N LEU A 30 6.88 8.62 -22.38
CA LEU A 30 8.30 8.46 -22.04
C LEU A 30 8.56 7.04 -21.52
N LEU A 31 9.11 6.17 -22.39
CA LEU A 31 9.33 4.76 -22.07
C LEU A 31 10.28 4.55 -20.88
N TRP A 32 11.34 5.37 -20.76
CA TRP A 32 12.30 5.26 -19.67
C TRP A 32 11.65 5.60 -18.31
N LEU A 33 10.76 6.61 -18.29
CA LEU A 33 10.04 7.02 -17.09
C LEU A 33 9.05 5.93 -16.67
N LEU A 34 8.32 5.37 -17.62
CA LEU A 34 7.44 4.22 -17.41
C LEU A 34 8.21 3.05 -16.77
N ALA A 35 9.37 2.69 -17.31
CA ALA A 35 10.19 1.60 -16.80
C ALA A 35 10.63 1.83 -15.34
N VAL A 36 11.09 3.05 -15.02
CA VAL A 36 11.52 3.41 -13.66
C VAL A 36 10.36 3.36 -12.69
N VAL A 37 9.22 3.96 -13.03
CA VAL A 37 8.03 4.02 -12.15
C VAL A 37 7.49 2.61 -11.88
N ILE A 38 7.37 1.77 -12.91
CA ILE A 38 6.89 0.40 -12.75
C ILE A 38 7.88 -0.45 -11.93
N ALA A 39 9.19 -0.34 -12.19
CA ALA A 39 10.18 -1.08 -11.42
C ALA A 39 10.14 -0.70 -9.93
N PHE A 40 10.01 0.60 -9.64
CA PHE A 40 9.87 1.10 -8.28
C PHE A 40 8.58 0.63 -7.60
N GLU A 41 7.46 0.61 -8.33
CA GLU A 41 6.18 0.10 -7.85
C GLU A 41 6.26 -1.38 -7.47
N TYR A 42 6.78 -2.23 -8.35
CA TYR A 42 6.87 -3.67 -8.05
C TYR A 42 7.78 -3.97 -6.85
N LEU A 43 8.84 -3.18 -6.67
CA LEU A 43 9.67 -3.26 -5.46
C LEU A 43 8.88 -2.84 -4.21
N GLY A 44 8.16 -1.71 -4.28
CA GLY A 44 7.30 -1.22 -3.20
C GLY A 44 6.23 -2.25 -2.80
N VAL A 45 5.52 -2.80 -3.77
CA VAL A 45 4.47 -3.80 -3.57
C VAL A 45 5.03 -5.06 -2.92
N GLY A 46 6.20 -5.54 -3.35
CA GLY A 46 6.85 -6.70 -2.75
C GLY A 46 7.21 -6.47 -1.27
N MET A 47 7.85 -5.34 -0.97
CA MET A 47 8.23 -4.98 0.39
C MET A 47 7.01 -4.74 1.30
N GLY A 48 6.01 -4.00 0.81
CA GLY A 48 4.77 -3.71 1.53
C GLY A 48 3.99 -4.97 1.84
N THR A 49 3.86 -5.89 0.87
CA THR A 49 3.17 -7.18 1.06
C THR A 49 3.87 -8.04 2.09
N ALA A 50 5.20 -8.10 2.07
CA ALA A 50 5.98 -8.86 3.05
C ALA A 50 5.83 -8.31 4.49
N ALA A 51 5.92 -6.98 4.67
CA ALA A 51 5.73 -6.39 5.99
C ALA A 51 4.29 -6.55 6.50
N PHE A 52 3.31 -6.40 5.62
CA PHE A 52 1.90 -6.53 5.97
C PHE A 52 1.49 -7.96 6.31
N THR A 53 1.97 -8.95 5.56
CA THR A 53 1.76 -10.36 5.89
C THR A 53 2.45 -10.75 7.20
N ALA A 54 3.67 -10.27 7.46
CA ALA A 54 4.33 -10.46 8.75
C ALA A 54 3.57 -9.83 9.92
N PHE A 55 2.96 -8.66 9.71
CA PHE A 55 2.09 -8.01 10.69
C PHE A 55 0.85 -8.86 10.98
N ILE A 56 0.14 -9.33 9.96
CA ILE A 56 -1.03 -10.21 10.14
C ILE A 56 -0.63 -11.49 10.88
N ALA A 57 0.51 -12.09 10.53
CA ALA A 57 1.01 -13.30 11.19
C ALA A 57 1.29 -13.07 12.68
N ARG A 58 1.77 -11.88 13.06
CA ARG A 58 2.00 -11.51 14.46
C ARG A 58 0.69 -11.37 15.24
N GLU A 59 -0.32 -10.76 14.65
CA GLU A 59 -1.64 -10.55 15.28
C GLU A 59 -2.52 -11.82 15.27
N THR A 60 -2.07 -12.88 14.60
CA THR A 60 -2.76 -14.16 14.53
C THR A 60 -2.55 -14.96 15.81
N SER A 61 -3.63 -15.49 16.41
CA SER A 61 -3.52 -16.32 17.62
C SER A 61 -2.82 -17.65 17.35
N ARG A 62 -2.06 -18.15 18.33
CA ARG A 62 -1.36 -19.44 18.22
C ARG A 62 -2.31 -20.65 18.22
N MET A 63 -3.50 -20.52 18.81
CA MET A 63 -4.47 -21.62 18.95
C MET A 63 -5.25 -21.89 17.65
N TYR A 64 -5.51 -20.86 16.84
CA TYR A 64 -6.25 -20.97 15.57
C TYR A 64 -5.52 -20.28 14.41
N ALA A 65 -4.21 -20.51 14.32
CA ALA A 65 -3.33 -19.70 13.49
C ALA A 65 -3.70 -19.74 12.00
N ALA A 66 -3.94 -20.92 11.43
CA ALA A 66 -4.25 -21.06 10.01
C ALA A 66 -5.55 -20.33 9.62
N THR A 67 -6.61 -20.54 10.40
CA THR A 67 -7.94 -20.00 10.10
C THR A 67 -7.98 -18.48 10.29
N GLN A 68 -7.38 -17.96 11.36
CA GLN A 68 -7.35 -16.51 11.60
C GLN A 68 -6.46 -15.78 10.60
N PHE A 69 -5.31 -16.34 10.25
CA PHE A 69 -4.45 -15.78 9.21
C PHE A 69 -5.19 -15.71 7.87
N ALA A 70 -5.89 -16.79 7.49
CA ALA A 70 -6.71 -16.82 6.28
C ALA A 70 -7.85 -15.79 6.32
N LEU A 71 -8.54 -15.65 7.46
CA LEU A 71 -9.60 -14.66 7.63
C LEU A 71 -9.08 -13.22 7.51
N PHE A 72 -7.98 -12.89 8.19
CA PHE A 72 -7.40 -11.55 8.15
C PHE A 72 -6.85 -11.19 6.76
N THR A 73 -6.17 -12.13 6.10
CA THR A 73 -5.69 -11.92 4.72
C THR A 73 -6.85 -11.76 3.72
N ALA A 74 -7.93 -12.53 3.88
CA ALA A 74 -9.13 -12.39 3.06
C ALA A 74 -9.79 -11.01 3.23
N ILE A 75 -9.97 -10.55 4.48
CA ILE A 75 -10.52 -9.22 4.76
C ILE A 75 -9.62 -8.12 4.18
N ALA A 76 -8.31 -8.25 4.34
CA ALA A 76 -7.36 -7.27 3.84
C ALA A 76 -7.30 -7.18 2.30
N ALA A 77 -7.74 -8.22 1.58
CA ALA A 77 -7.81 -8.22 0.11
C ALA A 77 -9.05 -7.47 -0.44
N LEU A 78 -10.07 -7.22 0.39
CA LEU A 78 -11.32 -6.58 -0.06
C LEU A 78 -11.10 -5.15 -0.57
N PRO A 79 -10.42 -4.24 0.16
CA PRO A 79 -10.26 -2.86 -0.30
C PRO A 79 -9.59 -2.77 -1.68
N ARG A 80 -8.57 -3.61 -1.91
CA ARG A 80 -7.86 -3.70 -3.20
C ARG A 80 -8.80 -4.12 -4.32
N THR A 81 -9.63 -5.13 -4.07
CA THR A 81 -10.57 -5.66 -5.07
C THR A 81 -11.60 -4.61 -5.48
N PHE A 82 -12.19 -3.91 -4.52
CA PHE A 82 -13.16 -2.85 -4.80
C PHE A 82 -12.52 -1.65 -5.51
N ALA A 83 -11.33 -1.22 -5.08
CA ALA A 83 -10.61 -0.12 -5.71
C ALA A 83 -10.24 -0.44 -7.17
N ASN A 84 -9.76 -1.65 -7.45
CA ASN A 84 -9.45 -2.07 -8.81
C ASN A 84 -10.70 -2.12 -9.70
N ALA A 85 -11.83 -2.58 -9.16
CA ALA A 85 -13.10 -2.63 -9.90
C ALA A 85 -13.65 -1.24 -10.24
N SER A 86 -13.46 -0.24 -9.36
CA SER A 86 -13.97 1.12 -9.56
C SER A 86 -13.03 2.04 -10.35
N THR A 87 -11.76 1.67 -10.52
CA THR A 87 -10.73 2.53 -11.12
C THR A 87 -11.12 3.03 -12.51
N GLY A 88 -11.65 2.17 -13.40
CA GLY A 88 -12.03 2.56 -14.76
C GLY A 88 -13.07 3.69 -14.79
N VAL A 89 -14.14 3.54 -14.02
CA VAL A 89 -15.24 4.53 -13.92
C VAL A 89 -14.72 5.86 -13.37
N ILE A 90 -13.85 5.81 -12.35
CA ILE A 90 -13.29 7.04 -11.74
C ILE A 90 -12.37 7.74 -12.74
N VAL A 91 -11.46 7.00 -13.38
CA VAL A 91 -10.50 7.54 -14.34
C VAL A 91 -11.20 8.13 -15.57
N GLU A 92 -12.30 7.55 -16.04
CA GLU A 92 -13.11 8.13 -17.11
C GLU A 92 -13.69 9.50 -16.73
N ALA A 93 -14.03 9.71 -15.45
CA ALA A 93 -14.60 10.96 -14.96
C ALA A 93 -13.56 12.04 -14.67
N VAL A 94 -12.40 11.69 -14.11
CA VAL A 94 -11.40 12.68 -13.64
C VAL A 94 -10.08 12.67 -14.42
N GLY A 95 -9.75 11.58 -15.11
CA GLY A 95 -8.46 11.37 -15.79
C GLY A 95 -7.38 10.75 -14.89
N TRP A 96 -6.27 10.31 -15.51
CA TRP A 96 -5.22 9.54 -14.83
C TRP A 96 -4.43 10.32 -13.78
N GLN A 97 -3.98 11.53 -14.11
CA GLN A 97 -3.16 12.34 -13.20
C GLN A 97 -3.89 12.67 -11.88
N PRO A 98 -5.11 13.24 -11.88
CA PRO A 98 -5.84 13.50 -10.64
C PRO A 98 -6.27 12.22 -9.92
N PHE A 99 -6.49 11.11 -10.63
CA PHE A 99 -6.74 9.81 -9.99
C PHE A 99 -5.55 9.36 -9.13
N PHE A 100 -4.31 9.41 -9.64
CA PHE A 100 -3.14 9.05 -8.85
C PHE A 100 -2.88 10.00 -7.66
N LEU A 101 -3.18 11.30 -7.83
CA LEU A 101 -3.14 12.25 -6.71
C LEU A 101 -4.20 11.91 -5.64
N LEU A 102 -5.41 11.55 -6.05
CA LEU A 102 -6.46 11.06 -5.15
C LEU A 102 -6.01 9.79 -4.41
N CYS A 103 -5.41 8.82 -5.10
CA CYS A 103 -4.85 7.62 -4.47
C CYS A 103 -3.77 7.96 -3.43
N THR A 104 -2.89 8.92 -3.74
CA THR A 104 -1.86 9.39 -2.80
C THR A 104 -2.52 10.00 -1.55
N LEU A 105 -3.51 10.86 -1.73
CA LEU A 105 -4.27 11.47 -0.62
C LEU A 105 -5.00 10.42 0.23
N LEU A 106 -5.59 9.40 -0.39
CA LEU A 106 -6.27 8.30 0.30
C LEU A 106 -5.31 7.35 1.03
N ALA A 107 -4.05 7.27 0.61
CA ALA A 107 -3.03 6.49 1.30
C ALA A 107 -2.51 7.18 2.58
N VAL A 108 -2.58 8.51 2.67
CA VAL A 108 -2.19 9.28 3.87
C VAL A 108 -2.95 8.85 5.13
N PRO A 109 -4.30 8.78 5.18
CA PRO A 109 -5.00 8.32 6.38
C PRO A 109 -4.66 6.86 6.73
N GLY A 110 -4.39 6.00 5.74
CA GLY A 110 -3.89 4.65 5.96
C GLY A 110 -2.55 4.63 6.70
N MET A 111 -1.63 5.53 6.31
CA MET A 111 -0.36 5.71 7.01
C MET A 111 -0.53 6.29 8.42
N LEU A 112 -1.43 7.26 8.60
CA LEU A 112 -1.71 7.83 9.92
C LEU A 112 -2.29 6.81 10.90
N LEU A 113 -3.08 5.85 10.43
CA LEU A 113 -3.59 4.75 11.26
C LEU A 113 -2.47 3.89 11.86
N LEU A 114 -1.28 3.84 11.25
CA LEU A 114 -0.13 3.14 11.82
C LEU A 114 0.35 3.78 13.13
N LEU A 115 0.03 5.05 13.42
CA LEU A 115 0.34 5.67 14.72
C LEU A 115 -0.37 4.95 15.88
N TRP A 116 -1.57 4.43 15.61
CA TRP A 116 -2.37 3.70 16.58
C TRP A 116 -2.10 2.19 16.52
N VAL A 117 -2.10 1.61 15.31
CA VAL A 117 -2.00 0.15 15.12
C VAL A 117 -0.57 -0.37 15.29
N ALA A 118 0.43 0.37 14.81
CA ALA A 118 1.81 -0.09 14.70
C ALA A 118 2.79 1.08 14.95
N PRO A 119 2.80 1.65 16.17
CA PRO A 119 3.63 2.81 16.49
C PRO A 119 5.12 2.51 16.22
N TRP A 120 5.84 3.52 15.72
CA TRP A 120 7.24 3.39 15.30
C TRP A 120 8.19 2.97 16.45
N ARG A 121 7.86 3.40 17.67
CA ARG A 121 8.48 2.94 18.91
C ARG A 121 7.47 2.05 19.62
N GLU A 122 7.77 0.76 19.73
CA GLU A 122 7.12 -0.10 20.71
C GLU A 122 7.54 0.40 22.10
N ALA A 123 6.59 0.77 22.95
CA ALA A 123 6.88 1.02 24.36
C ALA A 123 7.32 -0.32 24.96
N SER A 124 8.56 -0.38 25.44
CA SER A 124 9.04 -1.49 26.25
C SER A 124 8.23 -1.51 27.55
N VAL A 125 7.24 -2.38 27.63
CA VAL A 125 6.59 -2.78 28.88
C VAL A 125 6.97 -4.22 29.15
#